data_AF-A0A829ZB23-F1
#
_entry.id   AF-A0A829ZB23-F1
#
_cell.length_a   1.000
_cell.length_b   1.000
_cell.length_c   1.000
_cell.angle_alpha   90.00
_cell.angle_beta   90.00
_cell.angle_gamma   90.00
#
_symmetry.space_group_name_H-M   'P 1'
#
loop_
_entity.id
_entity.type
_entity.pdbx_description
1 polymer ?
#
loop_
_entity_poly.entity_id
_entity_poly.type
_entity_poly.pdbx_seq_one_letter_code
_entity_poly.pdbx_strand_id
1 'polypeptide(L)'
;MLSLKKVMNKEFELYDKLYTPVLNSIPYEKIYTKPEGTYLCGYQKGRWDRIPELYEKMIAFAKKNDLKLTGYAYELGLNEFVISSQEDYITQIMIKIDK
;
A
#
# COMPACT_ATOMS: atom_id res chain seq x y z
N MET A 1 6.89 -0.24 -0.59
CA MET A 1 6.62 0.71 0.52
C MET A 1 6.83 2.11 0.03
N LEU A 2 5.83 2.97 0.25
CA LEU A 2 5.89 4.38 -0.08
C LEU A 2 5.58 5.19 1.18
N SER A 3 6.44 6.10 1.58
CA SER A 3 6.21 6.94 2.76
C SER A 3 4.97 7.79 2.59
N LEU A 4 4.23 8.00 3.67
CA LEU A 4 3.02 8.82 3.61
C LEU A 4 3.34 10.24 3.10
N LYS A 5 4.51 10.79 3.42
CA LYS A 5 4.96 12.08 2.87
C LYS A 5 4.92 12.10 1.33
N LYS A 6 5.47 11.06 0.69
CA LYS A 6 5.47 10.93 -0.77
C LYS A 6 4.07 10.68 -1.33
N VAL A 7 3.27 9.86 -0.65
CA VAL A 7 1.84 9.66 -1.00
C VAL A 7 1.10 11.01 -1.01
N MET A 8 1.28 11.84 0.01
CA MET A 8 0.64 13.14 0.12
C MET A 8 1.16 14.15 -0.93
N ASN A 9 2.42 14.02 -1.34
CA ASN A 9 3.02 14.82 -2.42
C ASN A 9 2.69 14.30 -3.84
N LYS A 10 1.91 13.23 -3.97
CA LYS A 10 1.62 12.54 -5.24
C LYS A 10 2.85 11.95 -5.94
N GLU A 11 3.88 11.63 -5.17
CA GLU A 11 5.12 11.00 -5.63
C GLU A 11 4.97 9.46 -5.65
N PHE A 12 3.95 8.95 -6.34
CA PHE A 12 3.50 7.55 -6.23
C PHE A 12 4.50 6.50 -6.73
N GLU A 13 5.43 6.89 -7.61
CA GLU A 13 6.41 5.98 -8.21
C GLU A 13 7.75 5.97 -7.45
N LEU A 14 7.95 6.87 -6.47
CA LEU A 14 9.22 7.03 -5.77
C LEU A 14 9.30 6.18 -4.51
N TYR A 15 9.30 4.85 -4.67
CA TYR A 15 9.33 3.90 -3.56
C TYR A 15 10.52 4.09 -2.63
N ASP A 16 10.27 3.96 -1.32
CA ASP A 16 11.32 4.00 -0.29
C ASP A 16 11.97 2.64 -0.08
N LYS A 17 11.16 1.56 -0.10
CA LYS A 17 11.60 0.18 0.19
C LYS A 17 10.71 -0.85 -0.49
N LEU A 18 11.21 -2.06 -0.71
CA LEU A 18 10.40 -3.22 -1.08
C LEU A 18 9.61 -3.75 0.13
N TYR A 19 8.35 -4.14 -0.07
CA TYR A 19 7.55 -4.88 0.92
C TYR A 19 7.15 -6.22 0.30
N THR A 20 7.40 -7.31 1.01
CA THR A 20 7.06 -8.66 0.54
C THR A 20 6.72 -9.54 1.74
N PRO A 21 5.71 -10.43 1.63
CA PRO A 21 5.45 -11.43 2.65
C PRO A 21 6.63 -12.39 2.78
N VAL A 22 6.95 -12.78 4.00
CA VAL A 22 7.98 -13.78 4.31
C VAL A 22 7.33 -14.98 4.98
N LEU A 23 7.69 -16.19 4.54
CA LEU A 23 7.11 -17.44 5.06
C LEU A 23 7.58 -17.74 6.49
N ASN A 24 8.83 -17.38 6.80
CA ASN A 24 9.44 -17.61 8.11
C ASN A 24 10.03 -16.31 8.63
N SER A 25 9.98 -16.11 9.95
CA SER A 25 10.67 -15.00 10.60
C SER A 25 12.17 -15.20 10.45
N ILE A 26 12.82 -14.33 9.67
CA ILE A 26 14.28 -14.31 9.54
C ILE A 26 14.78 -13.30 10.58
N PRO A 27 15.54 -13.72 11.62
CA PRO A 27 16.14 -12.79 12.56
C PRO A 27 17.26 -12.03 11.82
N TYR A 28 16.89 -10.93 11.18
CA TYR A 28 17.83 -10.05 10.50
C TYR A 28 17.58 -8.61 10.93
N GLU A 29 18.61 -7.99 11.50
CA GLU A 29 18.55 -6.66 12.14
C GLU A 29 18.13 -5.51 11.19
N LYS A 30 18.10 -5.75 9.88
CA LYS A 30 17.72 -4.74 8.87
C LYS A 30 16.33 -4.97 8.26
N ILE A 31 15.51 -5.88 8.80
CA ILE A 31 14.13 -6.06 8.34
C ILE A 31 13.21 -5.07 9.05
N TYR A 32 12.45 -4.32 8.26
CA TYR A 32 11.35 -3.51 8.78
C TYR A 32 10.05 -4.32 8.71
N THR A 33 9.48 -4.63 9.86
CA THR A 33 8.20 -5.33 9.97
C THR A 33 7.05 -4.33 9.95
N LYS A 34 6.03 -4.61 9.12
CA LYS A 34 4.79 -3.84 9.12
C LYS A 34 4.18 -3.86 10.53
N PRO A 35 3.96 -2.70 11.17
CA PRO A 35 3.49 -2.67 12.56
C PRO A 35 2.06 -3.19 12.68
N GLU A 36 1.70 -3.71 13.84
CA GLU A 36 0.32 -4.07 14.14
C GLU A 36 -0.59 -2.84 14.25
N GLY A 37 -1.89 -3.03 14.05
CA GLY A 37 -2.92 -2.00 14.22
C GLY A 37 -3.96 -1.99 13.10
N THR A 38 -4.75 -0.90 13.08
CA THR A 38 -5.81 -0.69 12.08
C THR A 38 -5.25 -0.04 10.82
N TYR A 39 -5.70 -0.50 9.67
CA TYR A 39 -5.26 -0.02 8.36
C TYR A 39 -6.47 0.38 7.50
N LEU A 40 -6.31 1.47 6.75
CA LEU A 40 -7.16 1.76 5.59
C LEU A 40 -6.67 0.91 4.42
N CYS A 41 -7.55 0.08 3.87
CA CYS A 41 -7.25 -0.82 2.77
C CYS A 41 -7.99 -0.36 1.50
N GLY A 42 -7.24 -0.16 0.42
CA GLY A 42 -7.76 0.08 -0.92
C GLY A 42 -7.46 -1.11 -1.82
N TYR A 43 -8.38 -1.43 -2.72
CA TYR A 43 -8.22 -2.50 -3.71
C TYR A 43 -8.43 -1.92 -5.09
N GLN A 44 -7.51 -2.22 -6.01
CA GLN A 44 -7.59 -1.81 -7.40
C GLN A 44 -7.44 -3.05 -8.27
N LYS A 45 -8.45 -3.31 -9.13
CA LYS A 45 -8.32 -4.25 -10.24
C LYS A 45 -7.88 -3.51 -11.49
N GLY A 46 -6.97 -4.12 -12.24
CA GLY A 46 -6.49 -3.63 -13.52
C GLY A 46 -5.07 -3.11 -13.45
N ARG A 47 -4.70 -2.39 -14.49
CA ARG A 47 -3.33 -1.92 -14.68
C ARG A 47 -2.87 -0.95 -13.58
N TRP A 48 -1.55 -0.90 -13.45
CA TRP A 48 -0.83 -0.09 -12.48
C TRP A 48 -1.05 1.42 -12.65
N ASP A 49 -1.42 1.90 -13.84
CA ASP A 49 -1.76 3.31 -14.08
C ASP A 49 -2.97 3.81 -13.27
N ARG A 50 -3.77 2.91 -12.72
CA ARG A 50 -4.91 3.25 -11.85
C ARG A 50 -4.56 3.37 -10.37
N ILE A 51 -3.34 3.03 -9.97
CA ILE A 51 -2.87 3.11 -8.58
C ILE A 51 -2.87 4.55 -8.05
N PRO A 52 -2.43 5.57 -8.80
CA PRO A 52 -2.58 6.97 -8.39
C PRO A 52 -4.02 7.34 -8.03
N GLU A 53 -5.00 6.91 -8.83
CA GLU A 53 -6.42 7.17 -8.55
C GLU A 53 -6.89 6.50 -7.25
N LEU A 54 -6.40 5.28 -6.97
CA LEU A 54 -6.71 4.59 -5.73
C LEU A 54 -6.16 5.37 -4.52
N TYR A 55 -4.92 5.86 -4.60
CA TYR A 55 -4.34 6.70 -3.54
C TYR A 55 -5.18 7.95 -3.28
N GLU A 56 -5.60 8.66 -4.32
CA GLU A 56 -6.45 9.85 -4.17
C GLU A 56 -7.79 9.51 -3.50
N LYS A 57 -8.44 8.40 -3.91
CA LYS A 57 -9.68 7.91 -3.27
C LYS A 57 -9.47 7.57 -1.80
N MET A 58 -8.37 6.92 -1.45
CA MET A 58 -8.04 6.56 -0.07
C MET A 58 -7.79 7.81 0.79
N ILE A 59 -7.06 8.80 0.28
CA ILE A 59 -6.82 10.07 0.99
C ILE A 59 -8.13 10.84 1.19
N ALA A 60 -8.97 10.93 0.16
CA ALA A 60 -10.27 11.57 0.25
C ALA A 60 -11.19 10.86 1.27
N PHE A 61 -11.19 9.52 1.27
CA PHE A 61 -11.92 8.72 2.24
C PHE A 61 -11.43 8.96 3.67
N ALA A 62 -10.10 8.96 3.88
CA ALA A 62 -9.52 9.22 5.19
C ALA A 62 -9.92 10.60 5.71
N LYS A 63 -9.81 11.65 4.87
CA LYS A 63 -10.22 13.01 5.22
C LYS A 63 -11.71 13.12 5.54
N LYS A 64 -12.58 12.45 4.77
CA LYS A 64 -14.03 12.48 4.97
C LYS A 64 -14.48 11.85 6.29
N ASN A 65 -13.71 10.87 6.79
CA ASN A 65 -14.04 10.11 7.99
C ASN A 65 -13.12 10.46 9.19
N ASP A 66 -12.43 11.60 9.13
CA ASP A 66 -11.50 12.06 10.17
C ASP A 66 -10.44 11.02 10.57
N LEU A 67 -10.00 10.20 9.61
CA LEU A 67 -8.97 9.20 9.82
C LEU A 67 -7.59 9.81 9.58
N LYS A 68 -6.72 9.73 10.58
CA LYS A 68 -5.33 10.17 10.47
C LYS A 68 -4.46 9.04 9.93
N LEU A 69 -3.98 9.18 8.70
CA LEU A 69 -3.04 8.24 8.10
C LEU A 69 -1.64 8.45 8.68
N THR A 70 -0.86 7.37 8.84
CA THR A 70 0.52 7.43 9.34
C THR A 70 1.44 6.37 8.73
N GLY A 71 2.75 6.61 8.81
CA GLY A 71 3.78 5.66 8.42
C GLY A 71 3.97 5.51 6.90
N TYR A 72 3.79 4.28 6.40
CA TYR A 72 4.01 3.90 5.01
C TYR A 72 2.74 3.30 4.40
N ALA A 73 2.59 3.48 3.10
CA ALA A 73 1.73 2.66 2.26
C ALA A 73 2.45 1.35 1.90
N TYR A 74 1.76 0.25 2.13
CA TYR A 74 2.18 -1.10 1.78
C TYR A 74 1.36 -1.56 0.59
N GLU A 75 2.02 -1.88 -0.51
CA GLU A 75 1.37 -2.39 -1.72
C GLU A 75 1.65 -3.88 -1.84
N LEU A 76 0.64 -4.65 -2.25
CA LEU A 76 0.73 -6.09 -2.42
C LEU A 76 -0.06 -6.52 -3.66
N GLY A 77 0.56 -7.31 -4.54
CA GLY A 77 -0.12 -8.04 -5.60
C GLY A 77 -0.80 -9.27 -5.04
N LEU A 78 -2.11 -9.42 -5.22
CA LEU A 78 -2.85 -10.54 -4.66
C LEU A 78 -2.88 -11.77 -5.57
N ASN A 79 -2.72 -11.57 -6.88
CA ASN A 79 -2.90 -12.62 -7.89
C ASN A 79 -1.80 -12.60 -8.97
N GLU A 80 -0.61 -12.08 -8.63
CA GLU A 80 0.49 -11.86 -9.56
C GLU A 80 0.90 -13.11 -10.36
N PHE A 81 0.77 -14.31 -9.77
CA PHE A 81 1.20 -15.57 -10.40
C PHE A 81 0.11 -16.29 -11.20
N VAL A 82 -1.15 -15.84 -11.13
CA VAL A 82 -2.30 -16.58 -11.69
C VAL A 82 -3.05 -15.82 -12.79
N ILE A 83 -2.59 -14.61 -13.13
CA ILE A 83 -3.21 -13.77 -14.16
C ILE A 83 -2.62 -14.03 -15.55
N SER A 84 -3.48 -13.95 -16.56
CA SER A 84 -3.08 -14.02 -17.99
C SER A 84 -3.01 -12.64 -18.65
N SER A 85 -3.48 -11.59 -17.96
CA SER A 85 -3.52 -10.20 -18.44
C SER A 85 -3.31 -9.23 -17.30
N GLN A 86 -2.66 -8.09 -17.57
CA GLN A 86 -2.50 -6.99 -16.61
C GLN A 86 -3.84 -6.41 -16.14
N GLU A 87 -4.89 -6.51 -16.95
CA GLU A 87 -6.25 -6.06 -16.58
C GLU A 87 -6.85 -6.87 -15.43
N ASP A 88 -6.35 -8.07 -15.18
CA ASP A 88 -6.80 -8.92 -14.10
C ASP A 88 -5.99 -8.77 -12.81
N TYR A 89 -4.91 -7.99 -12.84
CA TYR A 89 -4.08 -7.76 -11.66
C TYR A 89 -4.88 -7.07 -10.55
N ILE A 90 -4.74 -7.55 -9.32
CA ILE A 90 -5.38 -6.98 -8.15
C ILE A 90 -4.28 -6.50 -7.19
N THR A 91 -4.22 -5.19 -7.00
CA THR A 91 -3.34 -4.55 -6.02
C THR A 91 -4.13 -4.21 -4.77
N GLN A 92 -3.58 -4.56 -3.61
CA GLN A 92 -4.02 -4.09 -2.31
C GLN A 92 -3.05 -3.04 -1.80
N ILE A 93 -3.56 -1.87 -1.42
CA ILE A 93 -2.80 -0.81 -0.75
C ILE A 93 -3.29 -0.68 0.68
N MET A 94 -2.36 -0.65 1.64
CA MET A 94 -2.67 -0.55 3.07
C MET A 94 -1.91 0.61 3.68
N ILE A 95 -2.61 1.52 4.36
CA ILE A 95 -2.00 2.66 5.07
C ILE A 95 -2.46 2.62 6.53
N LYS A 96 -1.54 2.73 7.49
CA LYS A 96 -1.89 2.64 8.91
C LYS A 96 -2.72 3.85 9.33
N ILE A 97 -3.70 3.62 10.19
CA ILE A 97 -4.49 4.67 10.84
C ILE A 97 -3.94 4.88 12.26
N ASP A 98 -3.65 6.13 12.59
CA ASP A 98 -3.39 6.61 13.93
C ASP A 98 -4.71 7.14 14.49
N LYS A 99 -5.10 6.75 15.70
CA LYS A 99 -6.32 7.29 16.34
C LYS A 99 -6.15 8.76 16.68
#